data_AF-A0A8B6FUT4-F1
#
_entry.id   AF-A0A8B6FUT4-F1
#
_cell.length_a   1.000
_cell.length_b   1.000
_cell.length_c   1.000
_cell.angle_alpha   90.00
_cell.angle_beta   90.00
_cell.angle_gamma   90.00
#
_symmetry.space_group_name_H-M   'P 1'
#
loop_
_entity.id
_entity.type
_entity.pdbx_description
1 polymer ?
#
loop_
_entity_poly.entity_id
_entity_poly.type
_entity_poly.pdbx_seq_one_letter_code
_entity_poly.pdbx_strand_id
1 'polypeptide(L)' 'PERLDANPDSPTAAKEWFHWKRTFTNFLTSAGEEAPDKLIMLINFVSPRVYEYIGECETYDTAISHC' A
#
# COMPACT_ATOMS: atom_id res chain seq x y z
N PRO A 1 2.64 0.89 -10.16
CA PRO A 1 1.52 1.51 -9.41
C PRO A 1 1.92 2.94 -9.06
N GLU A 2 0.96 3.85 -8.96
CA GLU A 2 1.26 5.20 -8.47
C GLU A 2 1.39 5.21 -6.95
N ARG A 3 1.99 6.25 -6.38
CA ARG A 3 2.05 6.41 -4.93
C ARG A 3 0.64 6.67 -4.40
N LEU A 4 0.19 5.89 -3.42
CA LEU A 4 -1.10 6.12 -2.77
C LEU A 4 -1.03 7.35 -1.89
N ASP A 5 -1.97 8.29 -2.08
CA ASP A 5 -2.11 9.48 -1.25
C ASP A 5 -3.58 9.69 -0.84
N ALA A 6 -4.24 8.60 -0.45
CA ALA A 6 -5.62 8.65 -0.02
C ALA A 6 -5.75 9.47 1.28
N ASN A 7 -6.69 10.40 1.30
CA ASN A 7 -7.09 11.09 2.52
C ASN A 7 -8.15 10.24 3.24
N PRO A 8 -7.90 9.72 4.46
CA PRO A 8 -8.85 8.89 5.21
C PRO A 8 -10.21 9.56 5.45
N ASP A 9 -10.24 10.89 5.53
CA ASP A 9 -11.46 11.66 5.74
C ASP A 9 -12.27 11.88 4.44
N SER A 10 -11.73 11.49 3.29
CA SER A 10 -12.40 11.64 1.99
C SER A 10 -13.46 10.54 1.80
N PRO A 11 -14.64 10.87 1.24
CA PRO A 11 -15.63 9.86 0.86
C PRO A 11 -15.14 8.89 -0.23
N THR A 12 -14.04 9.21 -0.91
CA THR A 12 -13.42 8.36 -1.94
C THR A 12 -12.26 7.51 -1.43
N ALA A 13 -11.82 7.68 -0.18
CA ALA A 13 -10.63 7.04 0.38
C ALA A 13 -10.63 5.51 0.17
N ALA A 14 -11.75 4.86 0.49
CA ALA A 14 -11.90 3.42 0.32
C ALA A 14 -11.76 2.99 -1.15
N LYS A 15 -12.33 3.75 -2.09
CA LYS A 15 -12.25 3.44 -3.52
C LYS A 15 -10.81 3.58 -4.04
N GLU A 16 -10.12 4.64 -3.62
CA GLU A 16 -8.72 4.89 -3.94
C GLU A 16 -7.83 3.76 -3.40
N TRP A 17 -8.03 3.37 -2.13
CA TRP A 17 -7.36 2.23 -1.52
C TRP A 17 -7.58 0.93 -2.29
N PHE A 18 -8.83 0.56 -2.58
CA PHE A 18 -9.13 -0.70 -3.29
C PHE A 18 -8.52 -0.73 -4.69
N HIS A 19 -8.62 0.37 -5.44
CA HIS A 19 -8.00 0.47 -6.75
C HIS A 19 -6.49 0.32 -6.63
N TRP A 20 -5.87 1.10 -5.74
CA TRP A 20 -4.42 1.08 -5.54
C TRP A 20 -3.92 -0.29 -5.11
N LYS A 21 -4.54 -0.92 -4.10
CA LYS A 21 -4.20 -2.26 -3.60
C LYS A 21 -4.22 -3.30 -4.72
N ARG A 22 -5.19 -3.22 -5.63
CA ARG A 22 -5.25 -4.10 -6.81
C ARG A 22 -4.08 -3.87 -7.76
N THR A 23 -3.77 -2.61 -8.09
CA THR A 23 -2.63 -2.28 -8.98
C THR A 23 -1.28 -2.61 -8.35
N PHE A 24 -1.13 -2.40 -7.04
CA PHE A 24 0.07 -2.74 -6.28
C PHE A 24 0.28 -4.25 -6.23
N THR A 25 -0.78 -5.03 -5.98
CA THR A 25 -0.72 -6.51 -6.03
C THR A 25 -0.29 -7.00 -7.41
N ASN A 26 -0.84 -6.44 -8.50
CA ASN A 26 -0.42 -6.80 -9.86
C ASN A 26 1.06 -6.49 -10.10
N PHE A 27 1.54 -5.36 -9.58
CA PHE A 27 2.94 -4.97 -9.68
C PHE A 27 3.86 -5.92 -8.93
N LEU A 28 3.52 -6.29 -7.69
CA LEU A 28 4.27 -7.29 -6.92
C LEU A 28 4.34 -8.63 -7.67
N THR A 29 3.21 -9.09 -8.21
CA THR A 29 3.16 -10.31 -9.01
C THR A 29 4.04 -10.23 -10.26
N SER A 30 4.10 -9.07 -10.92
CA SER A 30 4.94 -8.88 -12.10
C SER A 30 6.44 -8.81 -11.79
N ALA A 31 6.81 -8.40 -10.57
CA ALA A 31 8.21 -8.33 -10.14
C ALA A 31 8.82 -9.72 -9.83
N GLY A 32 8.00 -10.75 -9.65
CA GLY A 32 8.46 -12.12 -9.49
C GLY A 32 9.36 -12.34 -8.26
N GLU A 33 10.31 -13.26 -8.36
CA GLU A 33 11.22 -13.63 -7.27
C GLU A 33 12.31 -12.57 -6.98
N GLU A 34 12.54 -11.64 -7.91
CA GLU A 34 13.51 -10.54 -7.77
C GLU A 34 12.93 -9.35 -6.99
N ALA A 35 11.63 -9.40 -6.66
CA ALA A 35 10.96 -8.34 -5.95
C ALA A 35 11.60 -8.13 -4.56
N PRO A 36 11.92 -6.88 -4.18
CA PRO A 36 12.33 -6.58 -2.81
C PRO A 36 11.30 -7.03 -1.78
N ASP A 37 11.64 -6.90 -0.49
CA ASP A 37 10.67 -7.16 0.56
C ASP A 37 9.36 -6.38 0.33
N LYS A 38 8.23 -7.08 0.44
CA LYS A 38 6.90 -6.54 0.13
C LYS A 38 6.50 -5.40 1.05
N LEU A 39 6.91 -5.44 2.32
CA LEU A 39 6.63 -4.37 3.27
C LEU A 39 7.47 -3.12 2.94
N ILE A 40 8.74 -3.29 2.59
CA ILE A 40 9.58 -2.17 2.13
C ILE A 40 8.98 -1.53 0.88
N MET A 41 8.54 -2.34 -0.09
CA MET A 41 7.86 -1.82 -1.28
C MET A 41 6.57 -1.10 -0.94
N LEU A 42 5.76 -1.64 -0.02
CA LEU A 42 4.52 -0.99 0.42
C LEU A 42 4.81 0.41 0.97
N ILE A 43 5.77 0.52 1.89
CA ILE A 43 6.17 1.79 2.52
C ILE A 43 6.64 2.81 1.46
N ASN A 44 7.39 2.37 0.46
CA ASN A 44 7.90 3.25 -0.60
C ASN A 44 6.81 3.76 -1.56
N PHE A 45 5.68 3.06 -1.65
CA PHE A 45 4.57 3.38 -2.57
C PHE A 45 3.35 3.99 -1.88
N VAL A 46 3.49 4.42 -0.63
CA VAL A 46 2.47 5.21 0.08
C VAL A 46 2.98 6.62 0.40
N SER A 47 2.08 7.58 0.59
CA SER A 47 2.42 8.91 1.08
C SER A 47 2.70 8.88 2.59
N PRO A 48 3.39 9.90 3.14
CA PRO A 48 3.61 10.00 4.59
C PRO A 48 2.32 9.93 5.41
N ARG A 49 1.23 10.53 4.91
CA ARG A 49 -0.09 10.48 5.56
C ARG A 49 -0.59 9.04 5.70
N VAL A 50 -0.51 8.26 4.63
CA VAL A 50 -0.95 6.86 4.66
C VAL A 50 0.00 6.01 5.51
N TYR A 51 1.30 6.33 5.47
CA TYR A 51 2.30 5.66 6.31
C TYR A 51 2.02 5.78 7.81
N GLU A 52 1.46 6.89 8.29
CA GLU A 52 1.05 7.05 9.71
C GLU A 52 0.11 5.92 10.20
N TYR A 53 -0.65 5.27 9.32
CA TYR A 53 -1.57 4.20 9.66
C TYR A 53 -0.96 2.79 9.60
N ILE A 54 0.14 2.62 8.85
CA ILE A 54 0.75 1.31 8.60
C ILE A 54 2.20 1.22 9.09
N GLY A 55 2.79 2.32 9.59
CA GLY A 55 4.18 2.40 9.97
C GLY A 55 4.54 1.56 11.20
N GLU A 56 3.56 1.23 12.03
CA GLU A 56 3.72 0.32 13.19
C GLU A 56 3.54 -1.16 12.81
N CYS A 57 3.13 -1.47 11.57
CA CYS A 57 2.95 -2.84 11.13
C CYS A 57 4.30 -3.49 10.82
N GLU A 58 4.58 -4.62 11.47
CA GLU A 58 5.83 -5.36 11.28
C GLU A 58 5.81 -6.27 10.04
N THR A 59 4.64 -6.49 9.44
CA THR A 59 4.48 -7.38 8.28
C THR A 59 3.64 -6.76 7.18
N TYR A 60 3.89 -7.19 5.95
CA TYR A 60 3.07 -6.78 4.80
C TYR A 60 1.58 -7.11 4.99
N ASP A 61 1.28 -8.31 5.51
CA ASP A 61 -0.11 -8.77 5.66
C ASP A 61 -0.89 -7.97 6.71
N THR A 62 -0.23 -7.54 7.79
CA THR A 62 -0.84 -6.66 8.80
C THR A 62 -1.05 -5.27 8.21
N ALA A 63 -0.03 -4.70 7.55
CA ALA A 63 -0.11 -3.38 6.92
C ALA A 63 -1.22 -3.27 5.86
N ILE A 64 -1.37 -4.27 4.98
CA ILE A 64 -2.38 -4.24 3.91
C ILE A 64 -3.80 -4.55 4.39
N SER A 65 -3.96 -5.02 5.63
CA SER A 65 -5.25 -5.34 6.25
C SER A 65 -5.77 -4.22 7.17
N HIS A 66 -4.91 -3.27 7.54
CA HIS A 66 -5.23 -2.15 8.43
C HIS A 66 -5.95 -0.97 7.74
N CYS A 67 -6.01 -0.96 6.40
CA CYS A 67 -6.67 0.08 5.60
C CYS A 67 -7.93 -0.43 4.88
#